data_AF-A0AAV7XAX0-F1
#
_entry.id   AF-A0AAV7XAX0-F1
#
_cell.length_a   1.000
_cell.length_b   1.000
_cell.length_c   1.000
_cell.angle_alpha   90.00
_cell.angle_beta   90.00
_cell.angle_gamma   90.00
#
_symmetry.space_group_name_H-M   'P 1'
#
loop_
_entity.id
_entity.type
_entity.pdbx_description
1 polymer ?
#
loop_
_entity_poly.entity_id
_entity_poly.type
_entity_poly.pdbx_seq_one_letter_code
_entity_poly.pdbx_strand_id
1 'polypeptide(L)'
;MRLAFSTVQTFGDLKPILKERARRLGEYGLTNQPLAAVVGSVENIISSHVIVDNVEYNLETPIKAIDIVFKAYHALHASYPLESESLWLFLQRAIYGFSTKWDRSFPEVDVLVSQYEKFSAD
;
A
#
# COMPACT_ATOMS: atom_id res chain seq x y z
N MET A 1 14.52 -2.01 -11.61
CA MET A 1 13.68 -0.92 -11.04
C MET A 1 13.64 -1.13 -9.52
N ARG A 2 14.41 -0.34 -8.75
CA ARG A 2 14.41 -0.41 -7.28
C ARG A 2 13.43 0.65 -6.77
N LEU A 3 12.29 0.22 -6.23
CA LEU A 3 11.58 1.02 -5.22
C LEU A 3 12.02 0.45 -3.87
N ALA A 4 13.24 0.80 -3.48
CA ALA A 4 13.72 0.58 -2.13
C ALA A 4 13.03 1.63 -1.26
N PHE A 5 12.37 1.19 -0.19
CA PHE A 5 11.85 2.01 0.89
C PHE A 5 12.81 3.17 1.18
N SER A 6 12.41 4.40 0.86
CA SER A 6 13.17 5.60 1.21
C SER A 6 12.67 6.07 2.56
N THR A 7 13.50 5.99 3.58
CA THR A 7 13.24 6.63 4.86
C THR A 7 13.38 8.14 4.65
N VAL A 8 12.26 8.85 4.73
CA VAL A 8 12.26 10.32 4.66
C VAL A 8 12.15 10.88 6.06
N GLN A 9 13.00 11.85 6.38
CA GLN A 9 13.06 12.43 7.73
C GLN A 9 11.88 13.36 8.00
N THR A 10 11.34 13.98 6.95
CA THR A 10 10.14 14.82 7.03
C THR A 10 9.17 14.53 5.89
N PHE A 11 7.89 14.85 6.07
CA PHE A 11 6.92 14.80 4.97
C PHE A 11 7.25 15.79 3.83
N GLY A 12 7.91 16.92 4.14
CA GLY A 12 8.34 17.88 3.12
C GLY A 12 9.24 17.23 2.06
N ASP A 13 10.07 16.28 2.47
CA ASP A 13 10.95 15.50 1.62
C ASP A 13 10.20 14.43 0.78
N LEU A 14 8.97 14.08 1.17
CA LEU A 14 8.12 13.15 0.43
C LEU A 14 7.49 13.79 -0.81
N LYS A 15 7.20 15.10 -0.78
CA LYS A 15 6.60 15.83 -1.91
C LYS A 15 7.36 15.68 -3.24
N PRO A 16 8.70 15.86 -3.32
CA PRO A 16 9.42 15.65 -4.58
C PRO A 16 9.39 14.19 -5.03
N ILE A 17 9.39 13.22 -4.10
CA ILE A 17 9.29 11.79 -4.40
C ILE A 17 7.93 11.47 -5.02
N LEU A 18 6.85 11.98 -4.43
CA LEU A 18 5.48 11.81 -4.96
C LEU A 18 5.32 12.42 -6.35
N LYS A 19 5.87 13.62 -6.55
CA LYS A 19 5.85 14.29 -7.85
C LYS A 19 6.59 13.49 -8.92
N GLU A 20 7.77 12.97 -8.59
CA GLU A 20 8.54 12.12 -9.51
C GLU A 20 7.84 10.79 -9.79
N ARG A 21 7.22 10.17 -8.78
CA ARG A 21 6.40 8.96 -8.95
C ARG A 21 5.24 9.21 -9.90
N ALA A 22 4.45 10.26 -9.68
CA ALA A 22 3.33 10.63 -10.53
C ALA A 22 3.78 10.90 -11.98
N ARG A 23 4.91 11.61 -12.16
CA ARG A 23 5.51 11.85 -13.47
C ARG A 23 5.84 10.54 -14.19
N ARG A 24 6.56 9.62 -13.53
CA ARG A 24 6.92 8.32 -14.11
C ARG A 24 5.70 7.48 -14.46
N LEU A 25 4.73 7.38 -13.54
CA LEU A 25 3.49 6.62 -13.80
C LEU A 25 2.76 7.20 -15.02
N GLY A 26 2.69 8.52 -15.14
CA GLY A 26 2.14 9.21 -16.31
C GLY A 26 2.88 8.90 -17.62
N GLU A 27 4.22 8.82 -17.61
CA GLU A 27 5.02 8.42 -18.78
C GLU A 27 4.70 7.00 -19.28
N TYR A 28 4.30 6.11 -18.38
CA TYR A 28 3.91 4.74 -18.70
C TYR A 28 2.40 4.54 -18.88
N GLY A 29 1.59 5.61 -18.84
CA GLY A 29 0.13 5.53 -18.93
C GLY A 29 -0.51 4.79 -17.75
N LEU A 30 0.18 4.72 -16.61
CA LEU A 30 -0.29 4.08 -15.39
C LEU A 30 -1.01 5.11 -14.50
N THR A 31 -1.99 4.64 -13.73
CA THR A 31 -2.69 5.47 -12.74
C THR A 31 -1.78 5.77 -11.55
N ASN A 32 -2.03 6.88 -10.85
CA ASN A 32 -1.37 7.17 -9.58
C ASN A 32 -2.15 6.48 -8.45
N GLN A 33 -1.59 5.41 -7.90
CA GLN A 33 -2.25 4.65 -6.84
C GLN A 33 -2.18 5.38 -5.49
N PRO A 34 -3.26 5.31 -4.67
CA PRO A 34 -3.20 5.67 -3.26
C PRO A 34 -1.97 5.09 -2.57
N LEU A 35 -1.39 5.83 -1.63
CA LEU A 35 -0.14 5.44 -0.97
C LEU A 35 -0.21 5.68 0.53
N ALA A 36 0.26 4.70 1.30
CA ALA A 36 0.58 4.89 2.71
C ALA A 36 2.06 5.29 2.83
N ALA A 37 2.35 6.32 3.62
CA ALA A 37 3.71 6.72 3.94
C ALA A 37 3.89 6.86 5.45
N VAL A 38 5.06 6.46 5.93
CA VAL A 38 5.45 6.58 7.34
C VAL A 38 6.72 7.42 7.39
N VAL A 39 6.70 8.45 8.22
CA VAL A 39 7.84 9.32 8.47
C VAL A 39 8.47 8.91 9.79
N GLY A 40 9.80 8.79 9.81
CA GLY A 40 10.55 8.28 10.96
C GLY A 40 11.22 6.93 10.68
N SER A 41 11.46 6.15 11.73
CA SER A 41 11.99 4.79 11.65
C SER A 41 10.98 3.77 12.15
N VAL A 42 11.25 2.48 11.97
CA VAL A 42 10.42 1.41 12.51
C VAL A 42 10.35 1.47 14.05
N GLU A 43 11.45 1.86 14.69
CA GLU A 43 11.53 2.00 16.16
C GLU A 43 10.96 3.32 16.68
N ASN A 44 10.90 4.35 15.83
CA ASN A 44 10.43 5.69 16.19
C ASN A 44 9.59 6.28 15.05
N ILE A 45 8.32 5.93 15.04
CA ILE A 45 7.34 6.45 14.09
C ILE A 45 6.98 7.89 14.50
N ILE A 46 7.24 8.84 13.59
CA ILE A 46 6.98 10.27 13.82
C ILE A 46 5.57 10.63 13.34
N SER A 47 5.19 10.17 12.15
CA SER A 47 3.86 10.40 11.60
C SER A 47 3.52 9.38 10.52
N SER A 48 2.22 9.15 10.32
CA SER A 48 1.70 8.28 9.29
C SER A 48 0.77 9.06 8.38
N HIS A 49 0.82 8.76 7.09
CA HIS A 49 0.20 9.56 6.05
C HIS A 49 -0.50 8.66 5.05
N VAL A 50 -1.62 9.14 4.53
CA VAL A 50 -2.23 8.62 3.32
C VAL A 50 -2.22 9.71 2.27
N ILE A 51 -1.77 9.35 1.08
CA ILE A 51 -1.75 10.23 -0.08
C ILE A 51 -2.71 9.65 -1.11
N VAL A 52 -3.71 10.45 -1.48
CA VAL A 52 -4.61 10.17 -2.60
C VAL A 52 -4.49 11.32 -3.57
N ASP A 53 -4.00 11.03 -4.78
CA ASP A 53 -3.59 12.02 -5.78
C ASP A 53 -2.61 13.05 -5.20
N ASN A 54 -3.08 14.28 -4.96
CA ASN A 54 -2.31 15.41 -4.44
C ASN A 54 -2.76 15.83 -3.03
N VAL A 55 -3.62 15.04 -2.39
CA VAL A 55 -4.15 15.33 -1.05
C VAL A 55 -3.50 14.40 -0.03
N GLU A 56 -3.03 15.00 1.06
CA GLU A 56 -2.38 14.36 2.19
C GLU A 56 -3.33 14.28 3.38
N TYR A 57 -3.36 13.12 4.03
CA TYR A 57 -4.12 12.87 5.26
C TYR A 57 -3.21 12.35 6.34
N ASN A 58 -3.06 13.11 7.42
CA ASN A 58 -2.31 12.72 8.62
C ASN A 58 -3.10 11.70 9.45
N LEU A 59 -2.41 10.68 9.95
CA LEU A 59 -2.99 9.59 10.74
C LEU A 59 -2.15 9.25 11.97
N GLU A 60 -2.83 8.70 12.96
CA GLU A 60 -2.28 8.36 14.27
C GLU A 60 -1.27 7.21 14.21
N THR A 61 -1.48 6.21 13.34
CA THR A 61 -0.66 4.99 13.29
C THR A 61 -0.42 4.50 11.87
N PRO A 62 0.70 3.79 11.60
CA PRO A 62 0.97 3.20 10.30
C PRO A 62 -0.07 2.16 9.88
N ILE A 63 -0.57 1.39 10.84
CA ILE A 63 -1.59 0.38 10.59
C ILE A 63 -2.87 1.03 10.07
N LYS A 64 -3.27 2.17 10.65
CA LYS A 64 -4.43 2.96 10.18
C LYS A 64 -4.19 3.50 8.77
N ALA A 65 -2.97 3.88 8.42
CA ALA A 65 -2.63 4.31 7.07
C ALA A 65 -2.76 3.18 6.04
N ILE A 66 -2.30 1.97 6.38
CA ILE A 66 -2.46 0.78 5.53
C ILE A 66 -3.94 0.45 5.34
N ASP A 67 -4.73 0.43 6.41
CA ASP A 67 -6.18 0.14 6.35
C ASP A 67 -6.94 1.16 5.49
N ILE A 68 -6.64 2.45 5.64
CA ILE A 68 -7.27 3.50 4.83
C ILE A 68 -6.87 3.39 3.36
N VAL A 69 -5.60 3.12 3.06
CA VAL A 69 -5.15 2.95 1.67
C VAL A 69 -5.76 1.70 1.03
N PHE A 70 -5.86 0.61 1.79
CA PHE A 70 -6.57 -0.59 1.34
C PHE A 70 -8.01 -0.26 0.95
N LYS A 71 -8.74 0.42 1.83
CA LYS A 71 -10.12 0.86 1.57
C LYS A 71 -10.21 1.83 0.39
N ALA A 72 -9.24 2.74 0.24
CA ALA A 72 -9.18 3.67 -0.87
C ALA A 72 -9.04 2.95 -2.22
N TYR A 73 -8.27 1.86 -2.32
CA TYR A 73 -8.20 1.06 -3.55
C TYR A 73 -9.57 0.58 -3.99
N HIS A 74 -10.35 0.02 -3.05
CA HIS A 74 -11.69 -0.48 -3.36
C HIS A 74 -12.70 0.64 -3.62
N ALA A 75 -12.69 1.70 -2.80
CA ALA A 75 -13.61 2.82 -2.95
C ALA A 75 -13.42 3.59 -4.26
N LEU A 76 -12.17 3.69 -4.73
CA LEU A 76 -11.81 4.39 -5.96
C LEU A 76 -11.71 3.46 -7.17
N HIS A 77 -11.95 2.16 -6.99
CA HIS A 77 -11.74 1.13 -8.00
C HIS A 77 -10.34 1.21 -8.64
N ALA A 78 -9.33 1.52 -7.81
CA ALA A 78 -7.95 1.65 -8.20
C ALA A 78 -7.24 0.29 -8.12
N SER A 79 -6.36 0.01 -9.08
CA SER A 79 -5.50 -1.17 -9.04
C SER A 79 -4.46 -1.06 -7.94
N TYR A 80 -4.07 -2.19 -7.35
CA TYR A 80 -2.92 -2.25 -6.47
C TYR A 80 -1.62 -1.90 -7.22
N PRO A 81 -0.61 -1.34 -6.54
CA PRO A 81 0.71 -1.11 -7.13
C PRO A 81 1.34 -2.44 -7.52
N LEU A 82 1.81 -2.55 -8.77
CA LEU A 82 2.36 -3.79 -9.33
C LEU A 82 3.49 -4.39 -8.49
N GLU A 83 4.32 -3.55 -7.87
CA GLU A 83 5.46 -3.98 -7.06
C GLU A 83 5.05 -4.63 -5.73
N SER A 84 3.81 -4.43 -5.30
CA SER A 84 3.29 -4.89 -4.00
C SER A 84 1.95 -5.62 -4.11
N GLU A 85 1.50 -5.93 -5.32
CA GLU A 85 0.15 -6.48 -5.59
C GLU A 85 -0.11 -7.77 -4.80
N SER A 86 0.87 -8.67 -4.72
CA SER A 86 0.76 -9.91 -3.94
C SER A 86 0.55 -9.66 -2.44
N LEU A 87 1.16 -8.63 -1.86
CA LEU A 87 0.95 -8.26 -0.45
C LEU A 87 -0.47 -7.75 -0.21
N TRP A 88 -0.99 -6.91 -1.11
CA TRP A 88 -2.36 -6.41 -1.00
C TRP A 88 -3.40 -7.53 -1.19
N LEU A 89 -3.15 -8.47 -2.10
CA LEU A 89 -4.00 -9.64 -2.28
C LEU A 89 -3.97 -10.57 -1.07
N PHE A 90 -2.81 -10.73 -0.41
CA PHE A 90 -2.74 -11.43 0.87
C PHE A 90 -3.61 -10.73 1.92
N LEU A 91 -3.48 -9.40 2.09
CA LEU A 91 -4.33 -8.66 3.01
C LEU A 91 -5.83 -8.85 2.69
N GLN A 92 -6.20 -8.72 1.41
CA GLN A 92 -7.58 -8.87 0.95
C GLN A 92 -8.18 -10.23 1.32
N ARG A 93 -7.43 -11.31 1.08
CA ARG A 93 -7.91 -12.69 1.26
C ARG A 93 -7.80 -13.18 2.68
N ALA A 94 -6.65 -12.99 3.33
CA ALA A 94 -6.38 -13.51 4.66
C ALA A 94 -6.97 -12.62 5.76
N ILE A 95 -6.84 -11.30 5.64
CA ILE A 95 -7.21 -10.37 6.71
C ILE A 95 -8.63 -9.85 6.54
N TYR A 96 -8.98 -9.38 5.34
CA TYR A 96 -10.33 -8.86 5.05
C TYR A 96 -11.32 -9.93 4.58
N GLY A 97 -10.85 -11.13 4.25
CA GLY A 97 -11.70 -12.31 4.01
C GLY A 97 -12.50 -12.29 2.71
N PHE A 98 -12.03 -11.64 1.65
CA PHE A 98 -12.74 -11.65 0.36
C PHE A 98 -11.83 -11.76 -0.87
N SER A 99 -12.45 -11.99 -2.03
CA SER A 99 -11.80 -12.04 -3.34
C SER A 99 -12.65 -11.32 -4.38
N THR A 100 -12.03 -10.86 -5.46
CA THR A 100 -12.71 -10.20 -6.56
C THR A 100 -12.43 -10.90 -7.89
N LYS A 101 -13.28 -10.68 -8.89
CA LYS A 101 -13.06 -11.19 -10.26
C LYS A 101 -11.83 -10.60 -10.96
N TRP A 102 -11.23 -9.55 -10.39
CA TRP A 102 -10.07 -8.86 -10.92
C TRP A 102 -8.77 -9.32 -10.26
N ASP A 103 -8.85 -10.21 -9.25
CA ASP A 103 -7.68 -10.69 -8.53
C ASP A 103 -6.76 -11.46 -9.46
N ARG A 104 -5.47 -11.09 -9.44
CA ARG A 104 -4.44 -11.87 -10.12
C ARG A 104 -4.05 -13.09 -9.28
N SER A 105 -3.69 -14.17 -9.97
CA SER A 105 -3.20 -15.38 -9.32
C SER A 105 -1.71 -15.27 -9.04
N PHE A 106 -1.36 -15.46 -7.77
CA PHE A 106 0.00 -15.54 -7.25
C PHE A 106 0.09 -16.78 -6.37
N PRO A 107 0.77 -17.86 -6.79
CA PRO A 107 0.86 -19.09 -6.01
C PRO A 107 1.41 -18.88 -4.59
N GLU A 108 2.30 -17.91 -4.42
CA GLU A 108 2.83 -17.52 -3.12
C GLU A 108 1.75 -16.95 -2.19
N VAL A 109 0.75 -16.25 -2.72
CA VAL A 109 -0.37 -15.71 -1.92
C VAL A 109 -1.27 -16.85 -1.46
N ASP A 110 -1.54 -17.85 -2.31
CA ASP A 110 -2.34 -19.02 -1.95
C ASP A 110 -1.71 -19.79 -0.77
N VAL A 111 -0.38 -19.96 -0.81
CA VAL A 111 0.37 -20.60 0.28
C VAL A 111 0.29 -19.78 1.56
N LEU A 112 0.52 -18.46 1.49
CA LEU A 112 0.49 -17.59 2.66
C LEU A 112 -0.90 -17.52 3.30
N VAL A 113 -1.97 -17.44 2.50
CA VAL A 113 -3.35 -17.47 2.99
C VAL A 113 -3.61 -18.78 3.72
N SER A 114 -3.23 -19.92 3.13
CA SER A 114 -3.40 -21.24 3.74
C SER A 114 -2.63 -21.39 5.07
N GLN A 115 -1.44 -20.76 5.17
CA GLN A 115 -0.64 -20.75 6.39
C GLN A 115 -1.27 -19.88 7.47
N TYR A 116 -1.75 -18.69 7.10
CA TYR A 116 -2.43 -17.78 8.01
C TYR A 116 -3.73 -18.38 8.56
N GLU A 117 -4.53 -19.04 7.73
CA GLU A 117 -5.77 -19.69 8.16
C GLU A 117 -5.51 -20.80 9.17
N LYS A 118 -4.46 -21.61 8.97
CA LYS A 118 -4.03 -22.63 9.94
C LYS A 118 -3.59 -22.00 11.26
N PHE A 119 -2.76 -20.96 11.19
CA PHE A 119 -2.28 -20.25 12.37
C PHE A 119 -3.41 -19.57 13.16
N SER A 120 -4.42 -19.03 12.47
CA SER A 120 -5.53 -18.31 13.11
C SER A 120 -6.60 -19.23 13.70
N ALA A 121 -6.55 -20.53 13.41
CA ALA A 121 -7.48 -21.54 13.91
C ALA A 121 -7.01 -22.20 15.22
N ASP A 122 -5.75 -22.01 15.60
CA ASP A 122 -5.12 -22.46 16.85
C ASP A 122 -5.26 -21.40 17.96
#